data_AF-A0A2N0NE57-F1
#
_entry.id   AF-A0A2N0NE57-F1
#
_cell.length_a   1.000
_cell.length_b   1.000
_cell.length_c   1.000
_cell.angle_alpha   90.00
_cell.angle_beta   90.00
_cell.angle_gamma   90.00
#
_symmetry.space_group_name_H-M   'P 1'
#
loop_
_entity.id
_entity.type
_entity.pdbx_description
1 polymer ?
#
loop_
_entity_poly.entity_id
_entity_poly.type
_entity_poly.pdbx_seq_one_letter_code
_entity_poly.pdbx_strand_id
1 'polypeptide(L)'
;MDFPKYNGNVHPDEWIKDFQNYLEYFKIRQTRWEDCVKVALSLVDSNISLPTGIDSIEKLRNALKEDISFTIFKNTNKRKLQSLKYIPESKGGDTSKFISNFLKLCYNAEIIDIEEQKNYLYKSLPMNNYFSNEFYNKTKNANSINELIREFEDIVFEESNLIKNESIVALKHFSTGKYLSSDENLRYTTGSKFQLVL
;
A
#
# COMPACT_ATOMS: atom_id res chain seq x y z
N MET A 1 11.08 5.36 28.99
CA MET A 1 10.79 4.20 28.11
C MET A 1 12.11 3.80 27.50
N ASP A 2 12.43 2.52 27.48
CA ASP A 2 13.65 2.04 26.80
C ASP A 2 13.42 2.02 25.29
N PHE A 3 14.44 2.42 24.54
CA PHE A 3 14.41 2.38 23.07
C PHE A 3 14.51 0.92 22.59
N PRO A 4 13.68 0.48 21.62
CA PRO A 4 13.66 -0.91 21.19
C PRO A 4 14.96 -1.33 20.49
N LYS A 5 15.42 -2.56 20.78
CA LYS A 5 16.57 -3.16 20.11
C LYS A 5 16.30 -3.45 18.64
N TYR A 6 17.33 -3.33 17.80
CA TYR A 6 17.28 -3.80 16.42
C TYR A 6 17.41 -5.33 16.37
N ASN A 7 16.39 -6.01 15.85
CA ASN A 7 16.32 -7.47 15.75
C ASN A 7 16.12 -7.98 14.31
N GLY A 8 16.35 -7.12 13.32
CA GLY A 8 16.18 -7.46 11.90
C GLY A 8 14.75 -7.42 11.37
N ASN A 9 13.73 -7.10 12.19
CA ASN A 9 12.32 -7.04 11.76
C ASN A 9 11.82 -5.63 11.40
N VAL A 10 12.74 -4.67 11.25
CA VAL A 10 12.46 -3.29 10.86
C VAL A 10 13.54 -2.86 9.86
N HIS A 11 13.20 -1.93 8.96
CA HIS A 11 14.17 -1.42 8.01
C HIS A 11 15.29 -0.65 8.74
N PRO A 12 16.59 -0.88 8.45
CA PRO A 12 17.70 -0.20 9.13
C PRO A 12 17.61 1.32 9.11
N ASP A 13 17.23 1.93 7.99
CA ASP A 13 17.07 3.39 7.89
C ASP A 13 15.95 3.92 8.81
N GLU A 14 14.88 3.15 8.99
CA GLU A 14 13.76 3.53 9.86
C GLU A 14 14.16 3.43 11.32
N TRP A 15 14.78 2.31 11.71
CA TRP A 15 15.24 2.12 13.09
C TRP A 15 16.31 3.15 13.50
N ILE A 16 17.25 3.47 12.60
CA ILE A 16 18.26 4.51 12.84
C ILE A 16 17.59 5.89 13.00
N LYS A 17 16.61 6.21 12.15
CA LYS A 17 15.88 7.47 12.26
C LYS A 17 15.13 7.58 13.59
N ASP A 18 14.45 6.51 14.00
CA ASP A 18 13.75 6.46 15.28
C ASP A 18 14.72 6.59 16.46
N PHE A 19 15.90 5.96 16.35
CA PHE A 19 16.96 6.08 17.35
C PHE A 19 17.47 7.52 17.47
N GLN A 20 17.72 8.19 16.34
CA GLN A 20 18.15 9.59 16.32
C GLN A 20 17.10 10.52 16.93
N ASN A 21 15.82 10.34 16.56
CA ASN A 21 14.70 11.10 17.13
C ASN A 21 14.59 10.89 18.66
N TYR A 22 14.80 9.66 19.12
CA TYR A 22 14.82 9.32 20.54
C TYR A 22 15.95 10.07 21.28
N LEU A 23 17.17 10.07 20.74
CA LEU A 23 18.29 10.80 21.34
C LEU A 23 18.01 12.31 21.42
N GLU A 24 17.42 12.90 20.37
CA GLU A 24 17.07 14.31 20.30
C GLU A 24 15.99 14.67 21.32
N TYR A 25 14.91 13.88 21.40
CA TYR A 25 13.79 14.11 22.32
C TYR A 25 14.25 14.14 23.78
N PHE A 26 15.08 13.19 24.18
CA PHE A 26 15.60 13.12 25.55
C PHE A 26 16.72 14.13 25.81
N LYS A 27 17.05 15.00 24.84
CA LYS A 27 18.18 15.94 24.89
C LYS A 27 19.42 15.27 25.44
N ILE A 28 19.64 14.00 25.06
CA ILE A 28 20.83 13.28 25.48
C ILE A 28 21.95 14.03 24.79
N ARG A 29 22.59 14.95 25.54
CA ARG A 29 23.79 15.66 25.10
C ARG A 29 24.89 14.62 25.05
N GLN A 30 24.85 13.77 24.04
CA GLN A 30 25.97 12.93 23.70
C GLN A 30 27.10 13.91 23.39
N THR A 31 28.08 13.93 24.29
CA THR A 31 29.18 14.90 24.25
C THR A 31 30.02 14.73 22.98
N ARG A 32 29.93 13.57 22.31
CA ARG A 32 30.57 13.26 21.01
C ARG A 32 29.72 12.27 20.19
N TRP A 33 29.74 12.43 18.87
CA TRP A 33 29.04 11.54 17.91
C TRP A 33 29.49 10.07 17.98
N GLU A 34 30.73 9.82 18.40
CA GLU A 34 31.30 8.49 18.65
C GLU A 34 30.55 7.71 19.73
N ASP A 35 29.98 8.42 20.72
CA ASP A 35 29.18 7.80 21.77
C ASP A 35 27.84 7.31 21.22
N CYS A 36 27.29 7.98 20.19
CA CYS A 36 26.01 7.64 19.59
C CYS A 36 26.07 6.28 18.90
N VAL A 37 27.17 6.02 18.20
CA VAL A 37 27.40 4.75 17.50
C VAL A 37 27.57 3.61 18.51
N LYS A 38 28.28 3.83 19.62
CA LYS A 38 28.42 2.82 20.69
C LYS A 38 27.09 2.46 21.33
N VAL A 39 26.24 3.46 21.59
CA VAL A 39 24.88 3.23 22.11
C VAL A 39 24.02 2.50 21.09
N ALA A 40 24.09 2.87 19.80
CA ALA A 40 23.36 2.15 18.76
C ALA A 40 23.81 0.68 18.67
N LEU A 41 25.12 0.42 18.72
CA LEU A 41 25.69 -0.93 18.70
C LEU A 41 25.22 -1.78 19.89
N SER A 42 25.09 -1.20 21.09
CA SER A 42 24.60 -1.95 22.27
C SER A 42 23.08 -2.25 22.20
N LEU A 43 22.37 -1.56 21.31
CA LEU A 43 20.95 -1.77 21.03
C LEU A 43 20.71 -2.72 19.84
N VAL A 44 21.75 -3.28 19.24
CA VAL A 44 21.61 -4.37 18.27
C VAL A 44 21.46 -5.69 19.04
N ASP A 45 20.53 -6.53 18.59
CA ASP A 45 20.32 -7.86 19.16
C ASP A 45 21.59 -8.72 19.01
N SER A 46 21.96 -9.46 20.05
CA SER A 46 23.18 -10.28 20.07
C SER A 46 23.19 -11.39 19.02
N ASN A 47 22.03 -11.75 18.47
CA ASN A 47 21.91 -12.72 17.38
C ASN A 47 22.37 -12.15 16.02
N ILE A 48 22.60 -10.85 15.92
CA ILE A 48 23.06 -10.17 14.70
C ILE A 48 24.57 -9.95 14.81
N SER A 49 25.32 -10.62 13.95
CA SER A 49 26.78 -10.54 13.95
C SER A 49 27.26 -9.37 13.12
N LEU A 50 27.75 -8.33 13.78
CA LEU A 50 28.32 -7.15 13.10
C LEU A 50 29.84 -7.26 12.93
N PRO A 51 30.40 -6.73 11.83
CA PRO A 51 31.84 -6.61 11.67
C PRO A 51 32.45 -5.64 12.69
N THR A 52 33.74 -5.78 12.95
CA THR A 52 34.49 -4.84 13.78
C THR A 52 34.73 -3.52 13.04
N GLY A 53 34.99 -2.43 13.77
CA GLY A 53 35.37 -1.14 13.17
C GLY A 53 34.21 -0.26 12.69
N ILE A 54 32.99 -0.48 13.19
CA ILE A 54 31.84 0.40 12.97
C ILE A 54 32.01 1.66 13.84
N ASP A 55 32.40 2.77 13.21
CA ASP A 55 32.65 4.07 13.84
C ASP A 55 31.66 5.17 13.42
N SER A 56 30.69 4.83 12.55
CA SER A 56 29.69 5.77 12.05
C SER A 56 28.32 5.12 11.88
N ILE A 57 27.27 5.93 11.93
CA ILE A 57 25.88 5.49 11.68
C ILE A 57 25.72 4.93 10.25
N GLU A 58 26.45 5.48 9.28
CA GLU A 58 26.46 4.97 7.91
C GLU A 58 27.08 3.57 7.84
N LYS A 59 28.23 3.33 8.48
CA LYS A 59 28.83 2.00 8.54
C LYS A 59 27.92 1.01 9.27
N LEU A 60 27.28 1.44 10.37
CA LEU A 60 26.31 0.63 11.10
C LEU A 60 25.14 0.26 10.19
N ARG A 61 24.53 1.23 9.52
CA ARG A 61 23.42 1.00 8.58
C ARG A 61 23.81 -0.04 7.52
N ASN A 62 24.96 0.14 6.89
CA ASN A 62 25.42 -0.76 5.82
C ASN A 62 25.64 -2.17 6.36
N ALA A 63 26.28 -2.31 7.54
CA ALA A 63 26.45 -3.60 8.19
C ALA A 63 25.10 -4.26 8.55
N LEU A 64 24.12 -3.51 9.02
CA LEU A 64 22.77 -4.02 9.30
C LEU A 64 22.04 -4.46 8.02
N LYS A 65 22.28 -3.79 6.88
CA LYS A 65 21.73 -4.19 5.58
C LYS A 65 22.43 -5.40 4.97
N GLU A 66 23.71 -5.60 5.26
CA GLU A 66 24.48 -6.77 4.81
C GLU A 66 24.14 -8.05 5.61
N ASP A 67 23.62 -7.90 6.82
CA ASP A 67 23.23 -9.03 7.66
C ASP A 67 22.08 -9.86 7.05
N ILE A 68 22.12 -11.17 7.31
CA ILE A 68 21.14 -12.13 6.79
C ILE A 68 19.71 -11.85 7.28
N SER A 69 19.55 -11.31 8.50
CA SER A 69 18.23 -10.96 9.05
C SER A 69 17.51 -9.92 8.19
N PHE A 70 18.24 -8.90 7.70
CA PHE A 70 17.66 -7.90 6.81
C PHE A 70 17.29 -8.49 5.45
N THR A 71 18.11 -9.39 4.92
CA THR A 71 17.78 -10.12 3.68
C THR A 71 16.49 -10.93 3.85
N ILE A 72 16.31 -11.62 4.98
CA ILE A 72 15.08 -12.37 5.31
C ILE A 72 13.89 -11.42 5.45
N PHE A 73 14.05 -10.29 6.13
CA PHE A 73 13.02 -9.26 6.27
C PHE A 73 12.58 -8.70 4.91
N LYS A 74 13.54 -8.31 4.06
CA LYS A 74 13.29 -7.82 2.70
C LYS A 74 12.48 -8.83 1.89
N ASN A 75 12.93 -10.08 1.85
CA ASN A 75 12.24 -11.16 1.14
C ASN A 75 10.86 -11.47 1.71
N THR A 76 10.67 -11.32 3.03
CA THR A 76 9.36 -11.47 3.66
C THR A 76 8.39 -10.39 3.21
N ASN A 77 8.84 -9.13 3.11
CA ASN A 77 8.01 -8.05 2.60
C ASN A 77 7.67 -8.25 1.11
N LYS A 78 8.59 -8.79 0.28
CA LYS A 78 8.27 -9.21 -1.10
C LYS A 78 7.18 -10.28 -1.15
N ARG A 79 7.26 -11.32 -0.31
CA ARG A 79 6.20 -12.35 -0.23
C ARG A 79 4.86 -11.78 0.23
N LYS A 80 4.87 -10.82 1.16
CA LYS A 80 3.65 -10.10 1.58
C LYS A 80 3.05 -9.27 0.43
N LEU A 81 3.87 -8.64 -0.41
CA LEU A 81 3.38 -7.96 -1.62
C LEU A 81 2.73 -8.94 -2.60
N GLN A 82 3.32 -10.12 -2.79
CA GLN A 82 2.76 -11.16 -3.69
C GLN A 82 1.39 -11.66 -3.22
N SER A 83 1.13 -11.68 -1.91
CA SER A 83 -0.14 -12.11 -1.33
C SER A 83 -1.10 -10.97 -1.01
N LEU A 84 -0.69 -9.71 -1.23
CA LEU A 84 -1.49 -8.54 -0.97
C LEU A 84 -2.71 -8.52 -1.90
N LYS A 85 -3.89 -8.22 -1.37
CA LYS A 85 -5.13 -8.13 -2.14
C LYS A 85 -5.84 -6.83 -1.83
N TYR A 86 -6.22 -6.12 -2.89
CA TYR A 86 -7.09 -4.96 -2.79
C TYR A 86 -8.55 -5.40 -2.65
N ILE A 87 -9.25 -4.78 -1.70
CA ILE A 87 -10.69 -4.94 -1.50
C ILE A 87 -11.29 -3.54 -1.67
N PRO A 88 -12.20 -3.32 -2.64
CA PRO A 88 -12.89 -2.03 -2.81
C PRO A 88 -13.74 -1.66 -1.60
N GLU A 89 -13.98 -0.36 -1.33
CA GLU A 89 -14.85 0.06 -0.22
C GLU A 89 -16.27 -0.50 -0.35
N SER A 90 -16.76 -0.66 -1.59
CA SER A 90 -18.06 -1.29 -1.87
C SER A 90 -18.19 -2.73 -1.34
N LYS A 91 -17.05 -3.38 -1.02
CA LYS A 91 -16.99 -4.72 -0.40
C LYS A 91 -16.47 -4.68 1.04
N GLY A 92 -16.49 -3.51 1.68
CA GLY A 92 -16.03 -3.30 3.05
C GLY A 92 -14.50 -3.14 3.19
N GLY A 93 -13.79 -2.87 2.09
CA GLY A 93 -12.37 -2.55 2.13
C GLY A 93 -12.06 -1.12 2.55
N ASP A 94 -10.77 -0.79 2.59
CA ASP A 94 -10.25 0.52 2.96
C ASP A 94 -9.04 0.85 2.08
N THR A 95 -9.25 1.72 1.10
CA THR A 95 -8.23 2.07 0.09
C THR A 95 -7.03 2.76 0.74
N SER A 96 -7.24 3.63 1.72
CA SER A 96 -6.17 4.34 2.43
C SER A 96 -5.24 3.37 3.19
N LYS A 97 -5.83 2.41 3.92
CA LYS A 97 -5.06 1.37 4.62
C LYS A 97 -4.33 0.45 3.64
N PHE A 98 -4.99 0.07 2.55
CA PHE A 98 -4.38 -0.75 1.52
C PHE A 98 -3.14 -0.07 0.91
N ILE A 99 -3.27 1.18 0.47
CA ILE A 99 -2.15 1.95 -0.09
C ILE A 99 -1.03 2.14 0.92
N SER A 100 -1.36 2.52 2.15
CA SER A 100 -0.34 2.69 3.21
C SER A 100 0.44 1.39 3.45
N ASN A 101 -0.23 0.25 3.47
CA ASN A 101 0.41 -1.06 3.60
C ASN A 101 1.26 -1.41 2.36
N PHE A 102 0.73 -1.21 1.15
CA PHE A 102 1.46 -1.42 -0.11
C PHE A 102 2.77 -0.62 -0.14
N LEU A 103 2.71 0.70 0.11
CA LEU A 103 3.88 1.58 0.12
C LEU A 103 4.91 1.15 1.17
N LYS A 104 4.44 0.79 2.37
CA LYS A 104 5.31 0.31 3.45
C LYS A 104 6.03 -0.98 3.07
N LEU A 105 5.32 -1.91 2.45
CA LEU A 105 5.91 -3.17 2.00
C LEU A 105 6.92 -2.94 0.87
N CYS A 106 6.64 -2.06 -0.10
CA CYS A 106 7.60 -1.68 -1.14
C CYS A 106 8.87 -1.06 -0.56
N TYR A 107 8.73 -0.12 0.38
CA TYR A 107 9.87 0.49 1.09
C TYR A 107 10.71 -0.56 1.82
N ASN A 108 10.08 -1.38 2.66
CA ASN A 108 10.76 -2.43 3.41
C ASN A 108 11.42 -3.49 2.52
N ALA A 109 10.89 -3.70 1.32
CA ALA A 109 11.42 -4.61 0.33
C ALA A 109 12.53 -4.00 -0.55
N GLU A 110 12.87 -2.72 -0.34
CA GLU A 110 13.75 -1.90 -1.20
C GLU A 110 13.35 -1.96 -2.69
N ILE A 111 12.04 -1.99 -2.99
CA ILE A 111 11.53 -1.97 -4.37
C ILE A 111 11.41 -0.52 -4.83
N ILE A 112 12.42 -0.07 -5.57
CA ILE A 112 12.50 1.30 -6.10
C ILE A 112 11.99 1.36 -7.54
N ASP A 113 12.14 0.27 -8.30
CA ASP A 113 11.76 0.19 -9.70
C ASP A 113 10.23 0.33 -9.86
N ILE A 114 9.83 1.30 -10.69
CA ILE A 114 8.41 1.65 -10.86
C ILE A 114 7.64 0.54 -11.58
N GLU A 115 8.27 -0.19 -12.50
CA GLU A 115 7.61 -1.29 -13.21
C GLU A 115 7.41 -2.50 -12.28
N GLU A 116 8.35 -2.78 -11.38
CA GLU A 116 8.18 -3.77 -10.32
C GLU A 116 7.01 -3.37 -9.38
N GLN A 117 6.91 -2.10 -9.00
CA GLN A 117 5.78 -1.58 -8.19
C GLN A 117 4.43 -1.73 -8.93
N LYS A 118 4.36 -1.33 -10.20
CA LYS A 118 3.16 -1.51 -11.05
C LYS A 118 2.72 -2.97 -11.09
N ASN A 119 3.66 -3.89 -11.26
CA ASN A 119 3.39 -5.33 -11.31
C ASN A 119 2.83 -5.87 -10.00
N TYR A 120 3.37 -5.45 -8.84
CA TYR A 120 2.82 -5.85 -7.55
C TYR A 120 1.43 -5.27 -7.31
N LEU A 121 1.23 -3.99 -7.61
CA LEU A 121 -0.06 -3.34 -7.45
C LEU A 121 -1.12 -3.99 -8.36
N TYR A 122 -0.80 -4.21 -9.64
CA TYR A 122 -1.67 -4.91 -10.60
C TYR A 122 -2.09 -6.29 -10.10
N LYS A 123 -1.14 -7.11 -9.62
CA LYS A 123 -1.42 -8.46 -9.10
C LYS A 123 -2.30 -8.48 -7.85
N SER A 124 -2.36 -7.37 -7.12
CA SER A 124 -3.21 -7.25 -5.95
C SER A 124 -4.67 -6.91 -6.29
N LEU A 125 -4.94 -6.46 -7.51
CA LEU A 125 -6.28 -6.02 -7.92
C LEU A 125 -7.26 -7.20 -8.04
N PRO A 126 -8.56 -6.98 -7.82
CA PRO A 126 -9.58 -7.96 -8.14
C PRO A 126 -9.50 -8.35 -9.62
N MET A 127 -9.59 -9.65 -9.91
CA MET A 127 -9.56 -10.17 -11.28
C MET A 127 -10.88 -9.89 -12.00
N ASN A 128 -11.11 -8.62 -12.36
CA ASN A 128 -12.22 -8.18 -13.20
C ASN A 128 -11.69 -7.39 -14.40
N ASN A 129 -12.43 -7.42 -15.51
CA ASN A 129 -11.97 -6.80 -16.76
C ASN A 129 -11.80 -5.27 -16.63
N TYR A 130 -12.58 -4.63 -15.75
CA TYR A 130 -12.53 -3.18 -15.53
C TYR A 130 -11.17 -2.78 -14.94
N PHE A 131 -10.79 -3.32 -13.78
CA PHE A 131 -9.51 -3.02 -13.13
C PHE A 131 -8.34 -3.35 -14.04
N SER A 132 -8.36 -4.51 -14.72
CA SER A 132 -7.25 -4.88 -15.59
C SER A 132 -7.05 -3.91 -16.76
N ASN A 133 -8.12 -3.49 -17.44
CA ASN A 133 -8.03 -2.56 -18.56
C ASN A 133 -7.68 -1.14 -18.11
N GLU A 134 -8.39 -0.61 -17.11
CA GLU A 134 -8.18 0.75 -16.63
C GLU A 134 -6.80 0.91 -16.02
N PHE A 135 -6.34 -0.06 -15.23
CA PHE A 135 -5.02 -0.02 -14.64
C PHE A 135 -3.93 0.04 -15.70
N TYR A 136 -3.97 -0.83 -16.71
CA TYR A 136 -2.99 -0.83 -17.77
C TYR A 136 -2.97 0.50 -18.55
N ASN A 137 -4.16 1.04 -18.87
CA ASN A 137 -4.28 2.27 -19.66
C ASN A 137 -3.79 3.50 -18.90
N LYS A 138 -4.25 3.68 -17.65
CA LYS A 138 -3.98 4.88 -16.85
C LYS A 138 -2.56 4.89 -16.28
N THR A 139 -2.04 3.73 -15.86
CA THR A 139 -0.71 3.66 -15.23
C THR A 139 0.45 3.54 -16.23
N LYS A 140 0.17 3.40 -17.54
CA LYS A 140 1.19 3.22 -18.60
C LYS A 140 2.32 4.24 -18.52
N ASN A 141 1.98 5.51 -18.29
CA ASN A 141 2.92 6.63 -18.30
C ASN A 141 3.36 7.07 -16.90
N ALA A 142 2.92 6.38 -15.84
CA ALA A 142 3.33 6.72 -14.48
C ALA A 142 4.83 6.38 -14.30
N ASN A 143 5.62 7.39 -13.97
CA ASN A 143 7.08 7.30 -13.80
C ASN A 143 7.51 7.39 -12.33
N SER A 144 6.57 7.66 -11.43
CA SER A 144 6.81 7.69 -9.99
C SER A 144 5.71 6.97 -9.22
N ILE A 145 6.03 6.58 -7.98
CA ILE A 145 5.06 5.92 -7.10
C ILE A 145 3.85 6.84 -6.81
N ASN A 146 4.07 8.15 -6.70
CA ASN A 146 2.98 9.11 -6.43
C ASN A 146 2.03 9.24 -7.63
N GLU A 147 2.57 9.22 -8.85
CA GLU A 147 1.75 9.16 -10.07
C GLU A 147 0.98 7.85 -10.14
N LEU A 148 1.64 6.71 -9.86
CA LEU A 148 0.99 5.41 -9.83
C LEU A 148 -0.18 5.36 -8.83
N ILE A 149 0.02 5.87 -7.60
CA ILE A 149 -1.04 5.92 -6.59
C ILE A 149 -2.16 6.86 -7.00
N ARG A 150 -1.87 7.99 -7.66
CA ARG A 150 -2.90 8.91 -8.15
C ARG A 150 -3.78 8.25 -9.21
N GLU A 151 -3.17 7.61 -10.21
CA GLU A 151 -3.92 6.89 -11.25
C GLU A 151 -4.74 5.74 -10.65
N PHE A 152 -4.19 5.03 -9.66
CA PHE A 152 -4.92 4.00 -8.94
C PHE A 152 -6.13 4.56 -8.18
N GLU A 153 -5.97 5.69 -7.47
CA GLU A 153 -7.08 6.35 -6.78
C GLU A 153 -8.18 6.78 -7.75
N ASP A 154 -7.81 7.33 -8.91
CA ASP A 154 -8.78 7.71 -9.94
C ASP A 154 -9.57 6.49 -10.45
N ILE A 155 -8.91 5.33 -10.62
CA ILE A 155 -9.57 4.06 -10.98
C ILE A 155 -10.55 3.62 -9.89
N VAL A 156 -10.12 3.66 -8.62
CA VAL A 156 -10.97 3.27 -7.49
C VAL A 156 -12.19 4.19 -7.39
N PHE A 157 -11.98 5.49 -7.54
CA PHE A 157 -13.05 6.49 -7.53
C PHE A 157 -14.07 6.23 -8.65
N GLU A 158 -13.61 5.99 -9.88
CA GLU A 158 -14.49 5.63 -10.99
C GLU A 158 -15.24 4.31 -10.73
N GLU A 159 -14.55 3.27 -10.22
CA GLU A 159 -15.13 1.96 -9.90
C GLU A 159 -16.26 2.06 -8.87
N SER A 160 -16.13 2.98 -7.91
CA SER A 160 -17.13 3.23 -6.87
C SER A 160 -18.45 3.76 -7.42
N ASN A 161 -18.40 4.43 -8.58
CA ASN A 161 -19.58 5.00 -9.25
C ASN A 161 -20.22 4.05 -10.27
N LEU A 162 -19.62 2.88 -10.54
CA LEU A 162 -20.17 1.90 -11.47
C LEU A 162 -21.39 1.19 -10.87
N ILE A 163 -22.41 1.00 -11.70
CA ILE A 163 -23.52 0.09 -11.42
C ILE A 163 -23.00 -1.33 -11.57
N LYS A 164 -23.07 -2.12 -10.50
CA LYS A 164 -22.55 -3.49 -10.45
C LYS A 164 -23.72 -4.48 -10.45
N ASN A 165 -23.42 -5.76 -10.67
CA ASN A 165 -24.42 -6.80 -10.44
C ASN A 165 -24.92 -6.69 -8.99
N GLU A 166 -26.23 -6.91 -8.80
CA GLU A 166 -26.95 -6.74 -7.53
C GLU A 166 -27.14 -5.28 -7.06
N SER A 167 -26.65 -4.28 -7.82
CA SER A 167 -27.03 -2.89 -7.57
C SER A 167 -28.54 -2.69 -7.74
N ILE A 168 -29.17 -2.06 -6.75
CA ILE A 168 -30.56 -1.63 -6.82
C ILE A 168 -30.60 -0.28 -7.53
N VAL A 169 -31.11 -0.25 -8.76
CA VAL A 169 -31.22 0.96 -9.57
C VAL A 169 -32.66 1.44 -9.57
N ALA A 170 -32.88 2.70 -9.16
CA ALA A 170 -34.16 3.37 -9.29
C ALA A 170 -34.07 4.40 -10.42
N LEU A 171 -34.96 4.31 -11.41
CA LEU A 171 -35.04 5.26 -12.51
C LEU A 171 -36.08 6.33 -12.18
N LYS A 172 -35.73 7.62 -12.35
CA LYS A 172 -36.61 8.75 -12.07
C LYS A 172 -36.86 9.54 -13.36
N HIS A 173 -38.11 9.76 -13.69
CA HIS A 173 -38.48 10.58 -14.84
C HIS A 173 -38.19 12.05 -14.55
N PHE A 174 -37.36 12.69 -15.37
CA PHE A 174 -36.82 14.02 -15.11
C PHE A 174 -37.91 15.10 -14.98
N SER A 175 -38.87 15.14 -15.91
CA SER A 175 -39.86 16.24 -15.96
C SER A 175 -40.98 16.10 -14.92
N THR A 176 -41.35 14.89 -14.53
CA THR A 176 -42.43 14.67 -13.54
C THR A 176 -41.91 14.41 -12.14
N GLY A 177 -40.62 14.11 -11.98
CA GLY A 177 -40.01 13.72 -10.72
C GLY A 177 -40.51 12.39 -10.16
N LYS A 178 -41.31 11.63 -10.91
CA LYS A 178 -41.83 10.32 -10.50
C LYS A 178 -40.79 9.23 -10.74
N TYR A 179 -40.68 8.29 -9.81
CA TYR A 179 -39.90 7.08 -10.03
C TYR A 179 -40.66 6.14 -10.96
N LEU A 180 -39.92 5.45 -11.84
CA LEU A 180 -40.45 4.33 -12.59
C LEU A 180 -40.70 3.19 -11.59
N SER A 181 -41.97 2.86 -11.42
CA SER A 181 -42.43 1.69 -10.68
C SER A 181 -43.14 0.76 -11.64
N SER A 182 -42.90 -0.55 -11.54
CA SER A 182 -43.78 -1.53 -12.16
C SER A 182 -45.11 -1.55 -11.39
N ASP A 183 -46.20 -1.15 -12.04
CA ASP A 183 -47.55 -1.36 -11.51
C ASP A 183 -48.01 -2.77 -11.93
N GLU A 184 -48.31 -3.64 -10.96
CA GLU A 184 -48.74 -5.02 -11.22
C GLU A 184 -49.99 -5.11 -12.12
N ASN A 185 -50.78 -4.04 -12.20
CA ASN A 185 -52.00 -3.96 -12.98
C ASN A 185 -51.80 -3.40 -14.41
N LEU A 186 -50.62 -2.87 -14.74
CA LEU A 186 -50.30 -2.33 -16.06
C LEU A 186 -49.39 -3.30 -16.83
N ARG A 187 -50.02 -4.28 -17.51
CA ARG A 187 -49.34 -5.12 -18.51
C ARG A 187 -49.28 -4.37 -19.84
N TYR A 188 -48.13 -3.79 -20.17
CA TYR A 188 -47.90 -3.24 -21.50
C TYR A 188 -47.95 -4.37 -22.53
N THR A 189 -49.00 -4.38 -23.38
CA THR A 189 -49.21 -5.40 -24.42
C THR A 189 -48.23 -5.30 -25.58
N THR A 190 -47.52 -4.17 -25.71
CA THR A 190 -46.51 -3.94 -26.74
C THR A 190 -45.14 -3.85 -26.11
N GLY A 191 -44.44 -4.99 -26.09
CA GLY A 191 -43.03 -5.05 -25.79
C GLY A 191 -42.37 -6.21 -26.53
N SER A 192 -41.17 -5.99 -27.05
CA SER A 192 -40.27 -7.07 -27.48
C SER A 192 -40.21 -8.13 -26.37
N LYS A 193 -40.18 -9.42 -26.74
CA LYS A 193 -40.10 -10.55 -25.79
C LYS A 193 -38.84 -10.56 -24.91
N PHE A 194 -37.98 -9.55 -25.06
CA PHE A 194 -36.90 -9.22 -24.15
C PHE A 194 -37.21 -7.86 -23.51
N GLN A 195 -37.33 -7.88 -22.19
CA GLN A 195 -37.73 -6.74 -21.37
C GLN A 195 -36.75 -5.57 -21.50
N LEU A 196 -37.18 -4.55 -22.25
CA LEU A 196 -37.05 -3.11 -21.99
C LEU A 196 -37.64 -2.40 -23.21
N VAL A 197 -38.76 -1.68 -23.02
CA VAL A 197 -39.27 -0.72 -24.01
C VAL A 197 -39.31 0.63 -23.32
N LEU A 198 -38.70 1.61 -23.98
CA LEU A 198 -38.53 3.02 -23.59
C LEU A 198 -39.86 3.74 -23.42
#